data_AF-A0A355B542-F1
#
_entry.id   AF-A0A355B542-F1
#
_cell.length_a   1.000
_cell.length_b   1.000
_cell.length_c   1.000
_cell.angle_alpha   90.00
_cell.angle_beta   90.00
_cell.angle_gamma   90.00
#
_symmetry.space_group_name_H-M   'P 1'
#
loop_
_entity.id
_entity.type
_entity.pdbx_description
1 polymer ?
#
loop_
_entity_poly.entity_id
_entity_poly.type
_entity_poly.pdbx_seq_one_letter_code
_entity_poly.pdbx_strand_id
1 'polypeptide(L)' 'EIPITYRLHKVDGKWRVYDVAVKGISLINTYRQQFRSIIRRSSYAELVKILRRKRDEG' A
#
# COMPACT_ATOMS: atom_id res chain seq x y z
N GLU A 1 22.41 5.25 -6.21
CA GLU A 1 21.60 4.99 -4.99
C GLU A 1 20.15 5.37 -5.26
N ILE A 2 19.17 4.59 -4.78
CA ILE A 2 17.74 4.93 -4.89
C ILE A 2 17.30 5.50 -3.53
N PRO A 3 16.87 6.77 -3.44
CA PRO A 3 16.47 7.35 -2.15
C PRO A 3 15.18 6.68 -1.64
N ILE A 4 15.24 6.20 -0.41
CA ILE A 4 14.13 5.58 0.32
C ILE A 4 13.82 6.43 1.54
N THR A 5 12.56 6.83 1.70
CA THR A 5 12.09 7.59 2.87
C THR A 5 11.07 6.77 3.63
N TYR A 6 11.36 6.50 4.90
CA TYR A 6 10.40 5.88 5.82
C TYR A 6 9.58 6.96 6.50
N ARG A 7 8.25 6.83 6.47
CA ARG A 7 7.34 7.69 7.24
C ARG A 7 6.88 6.90 8.46
N LEU A 8 7.10 7.48 9.63
CA LEU A 8 6.81 6.86 10.91
C LEU A 8 5.73 7.65 11.65
N HIS A 9 4.93 6.94 12.44
CA HIS A 9 4.03 7.54 13.43
C HIS A 9 4.28 6.86 14.78
N LYS A 10 3.88 7.52 15.86
CA LYS A 10 4.04 6.98 17.22
C LYS A 10 2.75 6.26 17.64
N VAL A 11 2.84 4.98 17.99
CA VAL A 11 1.74 4.15 18.55
C VAL A 11 2.22 3.51 19.84
N ASP A 12 1.47 3.65 20.92
CA ASP A 12 1.80 3.05 22.23
C ASP A 12 3.22 3.39 22.69
N GLY A 13 3.63 4.63 22.46
CA GLY A 13 4.97 5.10 22.79
C GLY A 13 6.08 4.67 21.82
N LYS A 14 5.78 3.82 20.83
CA LYS A 14 6.77 3.25 19.89
C LYS A 14 6.61 3.84 18.49
N TRP A 15 7.73 4.11 17.82
CA TRP A 15 7.73 4.50 16.41
C TRP A 15 7.43 3.28 15.55
N ARG A 16 6.43 3.39 14.67
CA ARG A 16 6.07 2.37 13.69
C ARG A 16 6.10 2.99 12.30
N VAL A 17 6.71 2.27 11.36
CA VAL A 17 6.66 2.63 9.93
C VAL A 17 5.25 2.38 9.43
N TYR A 18 4.69 3.37 8.74
CA TYR A 18 3.39 3.21 8.09
C TYR A 18 3.45 3.39 6.58
N ASP A 19 4.45 4.10 6.05
CA ASP A 19 4.60 4.30 4.61
C ASP A 19 6.08 4.34 4.24
N VAL A 20 6.35 3.92 3.02
CA VAL A 20 7.69 3.95 2.42
C VAL A 20 7.57 4.68 1.09
N ALA A 21 8.39 5.71 0.91
CA ALA A 21 8.47 6.43 -0.35
C ALA A 21 9.78 6.09 -1.06
N VAL A 22 9.66 5.59 -2.30
CA VAL A 22 10.81 5.29 -3.16
C VAL A 22 10.89 6.37 -4.21
N LYS A 23 12.01 7.10 -4.30
CA LYS A 23 12.13 8.27 -5.18
C LYS A 23 11.01 9.30 -4.96
N GLY A 24 10.60 9.49 -3.70
CA GLY A 24 9.50 10.39 -3.32
C GLY A 24 8.09 9.85 -3.58
N ILE A 25 7.95 8.67 -4.20
CA ILE A 25 6.65 8.05 -4.50
C ILE A 25 6.24 7.15 -3.33
N SER A 26 5.19 7.55 -2.61
CA SER A 26 4.58 6.80 -1.51
C SER A 26 3.94 5.51 -2.01
N LEU A 27 4.36 4.38 -1.43
CA LEU A 27 3.77 3.08 -1.72
C LEU A 27 2.29 3.03 -1.34
N ILE A 28 1.90 3.61 -0.20
CA ILE A 28 0.48 3.71 0.17
C ILE A 28 -0.33 4.45 -0.90
N ASN A 29 0.15 5.60 -1.37
CA ASN A 29 -0.57 6.37 -2.38
C ASN A 29 -0.69 5.59 -3.69
N THR A 30 0.37 4.90 -4.10
CA THR A 30 0.36 4.04 -5.29
C THR A 30 -0.69 2.94 -5.19
N TYR A 31 -0.71 2.18 -4.09
CA TYR A 31 -1.70 1.12 -3.89
C TYR A 31 -3.12 1.67 -3.79
N ARG A 32 -3.33 2.80 -3.12
CA ARG A 32 -4.64 3.44 -3.02
C ARG A 32 -5.20 3.82 -4.39
N GLN A 33 -4.37 4.33 -5.30
CA GLN A 33 -4.77 4.63 -6.67
C GLN A 33 -5.14 3.36 -7.44
N GLN A 34 -4.34 2.29 -7.31
CA GLN A 34 -4.62 1.00 -7.95
C GLN A 34 -5.95 0.41 -7.46
N PHE A 35 -6.19 0.41 -6.15
CA PHE A 35 -7.43 -0.10 -5.56
C PHE A 35 -8.65 0.70 -6.01
N ARG A 36 -8.55 2.04 -6.05
CA ARG A 36 -9.60 2.90 -6.61
C ARG A 36 -9.90 2.56 -8.06
N SER A 37 -8.88 2.29 -8.87
CA SER A 37 -9.06 1.90 -10.27
C SER A 37 -9.80 0.55 -10.40
N ILE A 38 -9.43 -0.44 -9.58
CA ILE A 38 -10.09 -1.75 -9.54
C ILE A 38 -11.56 -1.58 -9.13
N ILE A 39 -11.82 -0.95 -7.99
CA ILE A 39 -13.18 -0.76 -7.48
C ILE A 39 -14.06 -0.03 -8.49
N ARG A 40 -13.53 0.98 -9.19
CA ARG A 40 -14.27 1.73 -10.22
C ARG A 40 -14.60 0.88 -11.45
N ARG A 41 -13.74 -0.08 -11.80
CA ARG A 41 -13.90 -0.93 -12.99
C ARG A 41 -14.66 -2.23 -12.71
N SER A 42 -14.66 -2.70 -11.47
CA SER A 42 -15.31 -3.94 -11.06
C SER A 42 -16.09 -3.75 -9.75
N SER A 43 -15.50 -4.12 -8.62
CA SER A 43 -16.15 -4.06 -7.31
C SER A 43 -15.13 -4.21 -6.17
N TYR A 44 -15.58 -3.93 -4.95
CA TYR A 44 -14.82 -4.26 -3.75
C TYR A 44 -14.56 -5.77 -3.60
N ALA A 45 -15.54 -6.61 -3.94
CA ALA A 45 -15.39 -8.07 -3.85
C ALA A 45 -14.26 -8.58 -4.75
N GLU A 46 -14.14 -8.03 -5.96
CA GLU A 46 -13.03 -8.34 -6.88
C GLU A 46 -11.68 -7.85 -6.35
N LEU A 47 -11.62 -6.67 -5.72
CA LEU A 47 -10.40 -6.23 -5.04
C LEU A 47 -9.95 -7.23 -3.97
N VAL A 48 -10.87 -7.68 -3.09
CA VAL A 48 -10.57 -8.66 -2.04
C VAL A 48 -10.09 -9.99 -2.65
N LYS A 49 -10.72 -10.45 -3.73
CA LYS A 49 -10.30 -11.67 -4.45
C LYS A 49 -8.88 -11.55 -5.00
N ILE A 50 -8.52 -10.42 -5.61
CA ILE A 50 -7.16 -10.14 -6.10
C ILE A 50 -6.15 -10.13 -4.95
N LEU A 51 -6.49 -9.50 -3.82
CA LEU A 51 -5.61 -9.45 -2.65
C LEU A 51 -5.37 -10.83 -2.04
N ARG A 52 -6.40 -11.68 -1.95
CA ARG A 52 -6.26 -13.07 -1.48
C ARG A 52 -5.36 -13.87 -2.41
N ARG A 53 -5.58 -13.77 -3.72
CA ARG A 53 -4.75 -14.45 -4.71
C ARG A 53 -3.27 -14.05 -4.61
N LYS A 54 -2.99 -12.74 -4.49
CA LYS A 54 -1.61 -12.25 -4.32
C LYS A 54 -0.94 -12.75 -3.03
N ARG A 55 -1.70 -12.95 -1.96
CA ARG A 55 -1.19 -13.53 -0.71
C ARG A 55 -0.83 -15.00 -0.88
N ASP A 56 -1.63 -15.75 -1.64
CA ASP A 56 -1.44 -17.20 -1.82
C ASP A 56 -0.36 -17.53 -2.87
N GLU A 57 0.04 -16.54 -3.70
CA GLU A 57 1.14 -16.63 -4.67
C GLU A 57 2.53 -16.33 -4.07
N GLY A 58 2.61 -15.89 -2.81
CA GLY A 58 3.86 -15.55 -2.10
C GLY A 58 4.17 -16.55 -0.98
#